data_AF-W3V9F5-F1
#
_entry.id   AF-W3V9F5-F1
#
_cell.length_a   1.000
_cell.length_b   1.000
_cell.length_c   1.000
_cell.angle_alpha   90.00
_cell.angle_beta   90.00
_cell.angle_gamma   90.00
#
_symmetry.space_group_name_H-M   'P 1'
#
loop_
_entity.id
_entity.type
_entity.pdbx_description
1 polymer ?
#
loop_
_entity_poly.entity_id
_entity_poly.type
_entity_poly.pdbx_seq_one_letter_code
_entity_poly.pdbx_strand_id
1 'polypeptide(L)'
;MAVWQAYNAKDVNTLREQQKVALKAWAWATGENEESIFIEQSISEINAKNFKMIPINWNDYTVKIMNRGRMVRLVNKSDLRHSPISYYVDDEDGEDGDKDLATIAPIFSLINGRFVQVI
;
A
#
# COMPACT_ATOMS: atom_id res chain seq x y z
N MET A 1 10.94 5.22 -1.49
CA MET A 1 11.59 4.31 -0.51
C MET A 1 10.86 4.29 0.83
N ALA A 2 10.38 5.42 1.35
CA ALA A 2 9.76 5.49 2.68
C ALA A 2 8.60 4.51 2.94
N VAL A 3 7.67 4.32 1.99
CA VAL A 3 6.51 3.43 2.19
C VAL A 3 6.93 1.97 2.32
N TRP A 4 7.69 1.43 1.35
CA TRP A 4 8.19 0.05 1.41
C TRP A 4 9.02 -0.21 2.67
N GLN A 5 9.88 0.74 3.05
CA GLN A 5 10.69 0.65 4.26
C GLN A 5 9.83 0.64 5.53
N ALA A 6 8.76 1.43 5.57
CA ALA A 6 7.83 1.44 6.70
C ALA A 6 7.09 0.10 6.84
N TYR A 7 6.62 -0.50 5.74
CA TYR A 7 6.07 -1.87 5.77
C TYR A 7 7.11 -2.89 6.24
N ASN A 8 8.32 -2.86 5.67
CA ASN A 8 9.39 -3.81 6.00
C ASN A 8 9.84 -3.71 7.47
N ALA A 9 9.88 -2.49 8.02
CA ALA A 9 10.23 -2.24 9.41
C ALA A 9 9.03 -2.37 10.37
N LYS A 10 7.82 -2.63 9.85
CA LYS A 10 6.55 -2.58 10.60
C LYS A 10 6.37 -1.25 11.36
N ASP A 11 6.80 -0.15 10.76
CA ASP A 11 6.69 1.19 11.33
C ASP A 11 5.28 1.75 11.15
N VAL A 12 4.41 1.36 12.08
CA VAL A 12 3.00 1.74 12.13
C VAL A 12 2.78 3.24 12.11
N ASN A 13 3.62 4.02 12.79
CA ASN A 13 3.44 5.47 12.87
C ASN A 13 3.71 6.13 11.52
N THR A 14 4.77 5.69 10.84
CA THR A 14 5.08 6.18 9.49
C THR A 14 3.98 5.80 8.49
N LEU A 15 3.45 4.57 8.57
CA LEU A 15 2.34 4.13 7.70
C LEU A 15 1.08 4.97 7.93
N ARG A 16 0.71 5.21 9.20
CA ARG A 16 -0.46 6.02 9.57
C ARG A 16 -0.35 7.44 9.00
N GLU A 17 0.79 8.11 9.19
CA GLU A 17 0.98 9.46 8.68
C GLU A 17 1.01 9.52 7.14
N GLN A 18 1.55 8.50 6.47
CA GLN A 18 1.53 8.41 5.01
C GLN A 18 0.11 8.27 4.44
N GLN A 19 -0.73 7.47 5.09
CA GLN A 19 -2.08 7.16 4.62
C GLN A 19 -3.15 8.14 5.12
N LYS A 20 -2.82 9.03 6.05
CA LYS A 20 -3.74 9.98 6.71
C LYS A 20 -4.72 10.70 5.79
N VAL A 21 -4.27 11.15 4.62
CA VAL A 21 -5.15 11.85 3.66
C VAL A 21 -6.12 10.88 2.98
N ALA A 22 -5.64 9.69 2.60
CA ALA A 22 -6.47 8.64 2.02
C ALA A 22 -7.49 8.11 3.04
N LEU A 23 -7.07 7.85 4.29
CA LEU A 23 -7.95 7.41 5.37
C LEU A 23 -9.07 8.41 5.66
N LYS A 24 -8.75 9.71 5.72
CA LYS A 24 -9.75 10.78 5.86
C LYS A 24 -10.74 10.81 4.72
N ALA A 25 -10.26 10.65 3.49
CA ALA A 25 -11.13 10.62 2.32
C ALA A 25 -12.06 9.39 2.35
N TRP A 26 -11.53 8.23 2.74
CA TRP A 26 -12.30 7.00 2.87
C TRP A 26 -13.36 7.10 3.97
N ALA A 27 -12.97 7.52 5.18
CA ALA A 27 -13.86 7.72 6.32
C ALA A 27 -14.99 8.70 5.98
N TRP A 28 -14.67 9.80 5.30
CA TRP A 28 -15.66 10.77 4.83
C TRP A 28 -16.65 10.17 3.81
N ALA A 29 -16.17 9.33 2.89
CA ALA A 29 -17.00 8.75 1.84
C ALA A 29 -17.88 7.58 2.31
N THR A 30 -17.44 6.84 3.33
CA THR A 30 -18.09 5.61 3.81
C THR A 30 -18.84 5.79 5.13
N GLY A 31 -18.50 6.82 5.91
CA GLY A 31 -18.96 6.98 7.29
C GLY A 31 -18.23 6.08 8.29
N GLU A 32 -17.22 5.32 7.85
CA GLU A 32 -16.37 4.49 8.71
C GLU A 32 -15.36 5.34 9.53
N ASN A 33 -14.74 4.72 10.52
CA ASN A 33 -13.71 5.34 11.35
C ASN A 33 -12.32 5.17 10.74
N GLU A 34 -11.54 6.26 10.69
CA GLU A 34 -10.15 6.27 10.17
C GLU A 34 -9.26 5.17 10.79
N GLU A 35 -9.37 4.94 12.10
CA GLU A 35 -8.54 3.94 12.80
C GLU A 35 -8.99 2.51 12.49
N SER A 36 -10.30 2.27 12.35
CA SER A 36 -10.82 0.95 11.94
C SER A 36 -10.30 0.57 10.56
N ILE A 37 -10.39 1.48 9.58
CA ILE A 37 -9.89 1.28 8.22
C ILE A 37 -8.38 1.01 8.24
N PHE A 38 -7.63 1.79 9.03
CA PHE A 38 -6.17 1.64 9.12
C PHE A 38 -5.76 0.29 9.73
N ILE A 39 -6.47 -0.16 10.76
CA ILE A 39 -6.22 -1.46 11.39
C ILE A 39 -6.45 -2.59 10.38
N GLU A 40 -7.59 -2.56 9.67
CA GLU A 40 -7.97 -3.60 8.71
C GLU A 40 -7.07 -3.65 7.48
N GLN A 41 -6.66 -2.50 6.93
CA GLN A 41 -5.91 -2.43 5.67
C GLN A 41 -4.39 -2.46 5.81
N SER A 42 -3.84 -2.30 7.01
CA SER A 42 -2.38 -2.17 7.18
C SER A 42 -1.84 -2.92 8.38
N ILE A 43 -2.52 -2.89 9.53
CA ILE A 43 -1.98 -3.47 10.77
C ILE A 43 -2.16 -4.98 10.83
N SER A 44 -3.32 -5.49 10.40
CA SER A 44 -3.61 -6.92 10.29
C SER A 44 -2.52 -7.65 9.49
N GLU A 45 -2.23 -7.13 8.29
CA GLU A 45 -1.34 -7.78 7.32
C GLU A 45 0.13 -7.77 7.76
N ILE A 46 0.66 -6.63 8.24
CA ILE A 46 2.08 -6.56 8.65
C ILE A 46 2.37 -7.38 9.91
N ASN A 47 1.34 -7.69 10.71
CA ASN A 47 1.47 -8.51 11.91
C ASN A 47 1.26 -10.01 11.65
N ALA A 48 0.96 -10.40 10.41
CA ALA A 48 0.91 -11.81 10.03
C ALA A 48 2.24 -12.51 10.34
N LYS A 49 2.16 -13.77 10.80
CA LYS A 49 3.30 -14.52 11.35
C LYS A 49 4.43 -14.67 10.34
N ASN A 50 4.12 -14.97 9.08
CA ASN A 50 5.11 -15.07 8.01
C ASN A 50 5.15 -13.86 7.06
N PHE A 51 4.73 -12.68 7.54
CA PHE A 51 4.83 -11.44 6.79
C PHE A 51 6.25 -11.24 6.23
N LYS A 52 6.35 -11.07 4.90
CA LYS A 52 7.64 -10.83 4.24
C LYS A 52 7.49 -9.92 3.03
N MET A 53 8.11 -8.76 3.08
CA MET A 53 8.19 -7.84 1.95
C MET A 53 8.96 -8.43 0.76
N ILE A 54 8.44 -8.19 -0.44
CA ILE A 54 9.11 -8.49 -1.70
C ILE A 54 9.93 -7.26 -2.11
N PRO A 55 11.25 -7.40 -2.39
CA PRO A 55 12.07 -6.29 -2.86
C PRO A 55 11.55 -5.69 -4.17
N ILE A 56 11.61 -4.36 -4.28
CA ILE A 56 11.16 -3.65 -5.48
C ILE A 56 12.27 -3.63 -6.53
N ASN A 57 11.98 -4.15 -7.72
CA ASN A 57 12.76 -3.85 -8.92
C ASN A 57 12.11 -2.69 -9.67
N TRP A 58 12.67 -1.48 -9.54
CA TRP A 58 12.11 -0.27 -10.15
C TRP A 58 12.07 -0.31 -11.68
N ASN A 59 12.92 -1.13 -12.32
CA ASN A 59 12.92 -1.28 -13.77
C ASN A 59 11.63 -1.94 -14.29
N ASP A 60 10.89 -2.63 -13.43
CA ASP A 60 9.65 -3.30 -13.80
C ASP A 60 8.47 -2.34 -13.84
N TYR A 61 8.63 -1.10 -13.37
CA TYR A 61 7.52 -0.16 -13.21
C TYR A 61 7.65 1.08 -14.09
N THR A 62 6.51 1.62 -14.50
CA THR A 62 6.39 2.92 -15.17
C THR A 62 5.40 3.82 -14.44
N VAL A 63 5.55 5.13 -14.59
CA VAL A 63 4.62 6.10 -14.02
C VAL A 63 3.39 6.21 -14.92
N LYS A 64 2.21 6.03 -14.33
CA LYS A 64 0.91 6.31 -14.96
C LYS A 64 0.34 7.61 -14.42
N ILE A 65 0.16 8.57 -15.30
CA ILE A 65 -0.51 9.84 -15.00
C ILE A 65 -2.03 9.63 -15.09
N MET A 66 -2.76 10.15 -14.10
CA MET A 66 -4.19 9.95 -13.91
C MET A 66 -4.89 11.28 -13.63
N ASN A 67 -6.21 11.30 -13.75
CA ASN A 67 -7.06 12.44 -13.42
C ASN A 67 -6.55 13.78 -13.96
N ARG A 68 -6.34 13.86 -15.29
CA ARG A 68 -5.88 15.07 -15.99
C ARG A 68 -4.59 15.67 -15.41
N GLY A 69 -3.65 14.82 -15.00
CA GLY A 69 -2.35 15.27 -14.46
C GLY A 69 -2.34 15.52 -12.96
N ARG A 70 -3.44 15.28 -12.25
CA ARG A 70 -3.54 15.54 -10.80
C ARG A 70 -3.04 14.38 -9.94
N MET A 71 -3.07 13.16 -10.49
CA MET A 71 -2.70 11.95 -9.76
C MET A 71 -1.68 11.14 -10.55
N VAL A 72 -0.87 10.37 -9.82
CA VAL A 72 0.10 9.44 -10.38
C VAL A 72 0.11 8.14 -9.60
N ARG A 73 0.37 7.03 -10.29
CA ARG A 73 0.70 5.76 -9.65
C ARG A 73 1.79 5.04 -10.44
N LEU A 74 2.43 4.07 -9.81
CA LEU A 74 3.33 3.15 -10.52
C LEU A 74 2.54 1.94 -11.02
N VAL A 75 2.86 1.47 -12.23
CA VAL A 75 2.24 0.31 -12.85
C VAL A 75 3.33 -0.60 -13.37
N ASN A 76 3.24 -1.89 -13.08
CA ASN A 76 4.15 -2.89 -13.59
C ASN A 76 4.00 -3.01 -15.12
N LYS A 77 5.13 -3.10 -15.83
CA LYS A 77 5.18 -3.14 -17.30
C LYS A 77 4.73 -4.47 -17.88
N SER A 78 4.86 -5.56 -17.13
CA SER A 78 4.66 -6.93 -17.59
C SER A 78 3.36 -7.55 -17.07
N ASP A 79 3.06 -7.37 -15.78
CA ASP A 79 1.85 -7.93 -15.16
C ASP A 79 1.16 -6.89 -14.28
N LEU A 80 0.00 -6.42 -14.72
CA LEU A 80 -0.78 -5.37 -14.06
C LEU A 80 -1.31 -5.77 -12.67
N ARG A 81 -1.25 -7.05 -12.30
CA ARG A 81 -1.60 -7.55 -10.96
C ARG A 81 -0.50 -7.27 -9.93
N HIS A 82 0.73 -7.01 -10.38
CA HIS A 82 1.85 -6.71 -9.49
C HIS A 82 1.92 -5.22 -9.17
N SER A 83 2.03 -4.92 -7.87
CA SER A 83 2.17 -3.56 -7.35
C SER A 83 3.52 -3.37 -6.68
N PRO A 84 4.08 -2.14 -6.65
CA PRO A 84 5.40 -1.91 -6.08
C PRO A 84 5.51 -2.30 -4.60
N ILE A 85 4.43 -2.13 -3.84
CA ILE A 85 4.36 -2.64 -2.46
C ILE A 85 3.70 -4.01 -2.55
N SER A 86 4.49 -5.05 -2.33
CA SER A 86 4.01 -6.43 -2.32
C SER A 86 4.70 -7.21 -1.20
N TYR A 87 3.97 -8.14 -0.60
CA TYR A 87 4.45 -8.97 0.50
C TYR A 87 3.71 -10.30 0.49
N TYR A 88 4.35 -11.29 1.10
CA TYR A 88 3.70 -12.54 1.44
C TYR A 88 3.11 -12.46 2.85
N VAL A 89 1.89 -12.98 3.00
CA VAL A 89 1.26 -13.31 4.29
C VAL A 89 0.94 -14.79 4.32
N ASP A 90 0.61 -15.31 5.50
CA ASP A 90 0.06 -16.66 5.60
C ASP A 90 -1.31 -16.71 4.94
N ASP A 91 -1.57 -17.78 4.20
CA ASP A 91 -2.93 -18.08 3.74
C ASP A 91 -3.82 -18.34 4.97
N GLU A 92 -4.94 -17.64 5.09
CA GLU A 92 -5.88 -17.82 6.21
C GLU A 92 -6.56 -19.20 6.17
N ASP A 93 -6.60 -19.85 5.00
CA ASP A 93 -7.31 -21.11 4.73
C ASP A 93 -6.39 -22.30 4.37
N GLY A 94 -5.07 -22.10 4.32
CA GLY A 94 -4.10 -23.06 3.77
C GLY A 94 -3.67 -24.21 4.69
N GLU A 95 -3.50 -25.41 4.14
CA GLU A 95 -2.70 -26.46 4.78
C GLU A 95 -1.25 -25.97 4.97
N ASP A 96 -0.62 -26.29 6.10
CA ASP A 96 0.68 -25.78 6.56
C ASP A 96 1.70 -25.47 5.43
N GLY A 97 1.86 -24.18 5.08
CA GLY A 97 2.98 -23.69 4.26
C GLY A 97 2.63 -22.78 3.07
N ASP A 98 1.36 -22.68 2.68
CA ASP A 98 0.93 -21.81 1.58
C ASP A 98 0.94 -20.32 1.98
N LYS A 99 1.26 -19.45 1.01
CA LYS A 99 1.43 -18.01 1.20
C LYS A 99 0.65 -17.22 0.16
N ASP A 100 -0.12 -16.26 0.64
CA ASP A 100 -0.81 -15.32 -0.22
C ASP A 100 0.07 -14.14 -0.61
N LEU A 101 -0.05 -13.73 -1.87
CA LEU A 101 0.53 -12.50 -2.38
C LEU A 101 -0.45 -11.35 -2.16
N ALA A 102 -0.13 -10.49 -1.20
CA ALA A 102 -0.83 -9.23 -1.00
C ALA A 102 -0.05 -8.09 -1.67
N THR A 103 -0.79 -7.13 -2.25
CA THR A 103 -0.18 -6.01 -2.96
C THR A 103 -0.93 -4.71 -2.70
N ILE A 104 -0.19 -3.60 -2.62
CA ILE A 104 -0.74 -2.25 -2.44
C ILE A 104 -0.19 -1.37 -3.58
N ALA A 105 -1.11 -0.72 -4.29
CA ALA A 105 -0.81 0.20 -5.39
C ALA A 105 -1.22 1.64 -5.03
N PRO A 106 -0.48 2.32 -4.14
CA PRO A 106 -0.86 3.64 -3.68
C PRO A 106 -0.88 4.65 -4.84
N ILE A 107 -1.88 5.54 -4.81
CA ILE A 107 -2.03 6.64 -5.77
C ILE A 107 -1.66 7.94 -5.05
N PHE A 108 -0.87 8.76 -5.72
CA PHE A 108 -0.34 9.99 -5.15
C PHE A 108 -0.82 11.22 -5.93
N SER A 109 -0.97 12.34 -5.22
CA SER A 109 -1.08 13.67 -5.80
C SER A 109 0.11 14.53 -5.40
N LEU A 110 0.48 15.51 -6.23
CA LEU A 110 1.47 16.53 -5.88
C LEU A 110 0.77 17.69 -5.17
N ILE A 111 0.96 17.80 -3.85
CA ILE A 111 0.35 18.83 -3.01
C ILE A 111 1.49 19.62 -2.36
N ASN A 112 1.52 20.94 -2.58
CA ASN A 112 2.56 21.83 -2.02
C ASN A 112 4.00 21.33 -2.28
N GLY A 113 4.26 20.82 -3.49
CA GLY A 113 5.57 20.31 -3.89
C GLY A 113 5.95 18.93 -3.32
N ARG A 114 5.03 18.24 -2.66
CA ARG A 114 5.25 16.90 -2.09
C ARG A 114 4.24 15.89 -2.64
N PHE A 115 4.69 14.67 -2.89
CA PHE A 115 3.78 13.57 -3.21
C PHE A 115 3.08 13.08 -1.94
N VAL A 116 1.76 13.10 -1.95
CA VAL A 116 0.88 12.70 -0.85
C VAL A 116 0.00 11.55 -1.32
N GLN A 117 -0.09 10.46 -0.55
CA GLN A 117 -0.99 9.35 -0.88
C GLN A 117 -2.44 9.82 -0.70
N VAL A 118 -3.26 9.57 -1.70
CA VAL A 118 -4.66 10.02 -1.74
C VAL A 118 -5.65 8.88 -1.92
N ILE A 119 -5.19 7.71 -2.40
CA ILE A 119 -5.93 6.45 -2.53
C ILE A 119 -4.95 5.32 -2.25
#